data_AF-A0A7W0QEV1-F1
#
_entry.id   AF-A0A7W0QEV1-F1
#
_cell.length_a   1.000
_cell.length_b   1.000
_cell.length_c   1.000
_cell.angle_alpha   90.00
_cell.angle_beta   90.00
_cell.angle_gamma   90.00
#
_symmetry.space_group_name_H-M   'P 1'
#
loop_
_entity.id
_entity.type
_entity.pdbx_description
1 polymer ?
#
loop_
_entity_poly.entity_id
_entity_poly.type
_entity_poly.pdbx_seq_one_letter_code
_entity_poly.pdbx_strand_id
1 'polypeptide(L)'
;MRAVVVILAVAAMAVASAPAFAQSAQAGDVAGWIKLIDSQPADLDRAAWKERRRDAARKLVGSKDKKAVPTLIKLAETETFDIIGEIAIEGLGNFNDPAVVPVLQKIANDPARDKAQRDLAKKSLGKLGASTTAGATTGPKPTGGGTSPAGGTTTGATGGTTGTTGGTTITGGATATTETDVTTGLETGTPAVTEPAAGAASGSVLLGEKPVAAVGLPVMTDDTIAAYERLTFVGGVASFGYDTVRKRMAFDADAGGLYAKRIEREKLAWGMDLGAHVVAGMINPKGRQQNRGAQIDIAGTGEVRFYSGKLYGIGKAAAGTQINYVSYSHETNPDADFKDTRTTFDLQVAIGGGYGRVVDVGAAIRVRRLSRTLDAARALGKPIDPATARRLQLTWWSLRGERSTYTALVATVAILREAGILLGEPDAGLAYEILNVLRDSQLFLRPSGLDIQLAISEGYLLRPDYPDGTPNAAGEHGRVEQLLALAGYGTQLADDTLELAGHAYARYRLFAPSEGEDAQPTPWALGATARMRRFTYGDHGDPIGMVDLGGDVMLSSDDDGSDNDEQGGDIGLRLGGELGFTWWLNQASGVRLAASIIADGGEVFIGANLSATYGLLDATFAGP
;
A
#
# COMPACT_ATOMS: atom_id res chain seq x y z
N MET A 1 13.28 -30.98 -2.32
CA MET A 1 12.32 -30.30 -1.42
C MET A 1 12.93 -29.56 -0.22
N ARG A 2 14.15 -29.86 0.27
CA ARG A 2 14.76 -29.10 1.39
C ARG A 2 15.49 -27.80 0.99
N ALA A 3 15.76 -27.58 -0.29
CA ALA A 3 16.41 -26.36 -0.81
C ALA A 3 15.47 -25.15 -0.94
N VAL A 4 14.16 -25.38 -1.02
CA VAL A 4 13.15 -24.31 -1.27
C VAL A 4 12.86 -23.48 0.00
N VAL A 5 13.07 -24.06 1.20
CA VAL A 5 12.80 -23.37 2.48
C VAL A 5 13.93 -22.40 2.86
N VAL A 6 15.14 -22.58 2.35
CA VAL A 6 16.30 -21.72 2.67
C VAL A 6 16.30 -20.44 1.80
N ILE A 7 15.79 -20.50 0.57
CA ILE A 7 15.77 -19.35 -0.36
C ILE A 7 14.68 -18.34 0.02
N LEU A 8 13.54 -18.78 0.55
CA LEU A 8 12.47 -17.91 1.07
C LEU A 8 12.90 -17.09 2.31
N ALA A 9 13.88 -17.57 3.09
CA ALA A 9 14.42 -16.84 4.24
C ALA A 9 15.41 -15.71 3.86
N VAL A 10 16.01 -15.76 2.66
CA VAL A 10 16.97 -14.76 2.16
C VAL A 10 16.25 -13.61 1.46
N ALA A 11 15.17 -13.88 0.72
CA ALA A 11 14.33 -12.83 0.12
C ALA A 11 13.64 -11.94 1.19
N ALA A 12 13.31 -12.49 2.36
CA ALA A 12 12.77 -11.72 3.49
C ALA A 12 13.82 -10.85 4.22
N MET A 13 15.12 -11.15 4.09
CA MET A 13 16.20 -10.32 4.66
C MET A 13 16.71 -9.24 3.70
N ALA A 14 16.56 -9.41 2.39
CA ALA A 14 16.96 -8.41 1.39
C ALA A 14 16.06 -7.17 1.35
N VAL A 15 14.79 -7.26 1.78
CA VAL A 15 13.87 -6.10 1.88
C VAL A 15 14.02 -5.35 3.21
N ALA A 16 14.75 -5.90 4.19
CA ALA A 16 15.00 -5.26 5.48
C ALA A 16 16.26 -4.37 5.53
N SER A 17 16.92 -4.14 4.39
CA SER A 17 18.20 -3.41 4.33
C SER A 17 18.28 -2.39 3.18
N ALA A 18 17.25 -1.54 3.02
CA ALA A 18 17.44 -0.21 2.45
C ALA A 18 18.26 0.66 3.45
N PRO A 19 19.07 1.62 2.99
CA PRO A 19 20.31 2.01 3.67
C PRO A 19 20.07 2.62 5.05
N ALA A 20 20.69 2.02 6.06
CA ALA A 20 21.01 2.60 7.36
C ALA A 20 22.04 3.76 7.27
N PHE A 21 22.03 4.53 6.17
CA PHE A 21 22.88 5.70 5.94
C PHE A 21 22.05 6.99 5.97
N ALA A 22 21.28 7.15 7.05
CA ALA A 22 20.93 8.45 7.65
C ALA A 22 20.72 8.32 9.17
N GLN A 23 21.32 7.30 9.78
CA GLN A 23 21.35 7.09 11.24
C GLN A 23 22.74 6.61 11.73
N SER A 24 23.81 6.89 10.97
CA SER A 24 25.16 6.82 11.51
C SER A 24 25.45 8.08 12.34
N ALA A 25 24.81 8.23 13.50
CA ALA A 25 25.26 9.02 14.66
C ALA A 25 24.14 9.15 15.71
N GLN A 26 23.88 8.10 16.47
CA GLN A 26 23.54 8.21 17.90
C GLN A 26 23.87 6.86 18.53
N ALA A 27 25.17 6.62 18.74
CA ALA A 27 25.56 5.86 19.94
C ALA A 27 24.93 6.65 21.09
N GLY A 28 23.81 6.09 21.61
CA GLY A 28 22.81 6.84 22.34
C GLY A 28 23.41 7.59 23.52
N ASP A 29 22.94 8.82 23.72
CA ASP A 29 23.18 9.58 24.95
C ASP A 29 22.40 8.94 26.11
N VAL A 30 22.74 7.69 26.43
CA VAL A 30 22.12 6.90 27.51
C VAL A 30 22.28 7.65 28.84
N ALA A 31 23.43 8.29 29.04
CA ALA A 31 23.68 9.13 30.21
C ALA A 31 22.73 10.34 30.27
N GLY A 32 22.52 11.05 29.16
CA GLY A 32 21.58 12.17 29.08
C GLY A 32 20.12 11.74 29.25
N TRP A 33 19.71 10.59 28.70
CA TRP A 33 18.36 10.07 28.92
C TRP A 33 18.14 9.64 30.37
N ILE A 34 19.12 9.01 31.01
CA ILE A 34 19.07 8.69 32.45
C ILE A 34 18.92 9.99 33.26
N LYS A 35 19.74 11.00 32.98
CA LYS A 35 19.69 12.29 33.67
C LYS A 35 18.34 13.00 33.51
N LEU A 36 17.76 12.98 32.30
CA LEU A 36 16.45 13.58 32.01
C LEU A 36 15.30 12.84 32.72
N ILE A 37 15.43 11.54 32.94
CA ILE A 37 14.44 10.74 33.66
C ILE A 37 14.51 10.97 35.16
N ASP A 38 15.73 11.10 35.70
CA ASP A 38 15.96 11.25 37.14
C ASP A 38 15.74 12.68 37.64
N SER A 39 15.94 13.69 36.78
CA SER A 39 15.85 15.10 37.17
C SER A 39 15.12 15.94 36.12
N GLN A 40 14.14 16.73 36.60
CA GLN A 40 13.47 17.74 35.78
C GLN A 40 14.42 18.93 35.55
N PRO A 41 14.69 19.31 34.29
CA PRO A 41 15.42 20.55 33.98
C PRO A 41 14.65 21.78 34.49
N ALA A 42 15.36 22.76 35.06
CA ALA A 42 14.74 23.95 35.66
C ALA A 42 14.02 24.86 34.65
N ASP A 43 14.37 24.74 33.38
CA ASP A 43 13.82 25.47 32.23
C ASP A 43 12.58 24.81 31.62
N LEU A 44 12.18 23.63 32.11
CA LEU A 44 11.10 22.84 31.54
C LEU A 44 9.91 22.73 32.50
N ASP A 45 8.71 22.99 32.00
CA ASP A 45 7.49 22.80 32.79
C ASP A 45 7.19 21.30 33.00
N ARG A 46 6.35 21.00 34.00
CA ARG A 46 6.09 19.61 34.42
C ARG A 46 5.42 18.78 33.32
N ALA A 47 4.59 19.41 32.49
CA ALA A 47 3.86 18.74 31.41
C ALA A 47 4.81 18.37 30.25
N ALA A 48 5.63 19.30 29.76
CA ALA A 48 6.61 19.00 28.73
C ALA A 48 7.71 18.06 29.23
N TRP A 49 8.10 18.16 30.52
CA TRP A 49 9.04 17.20 31.11
C TRP A 49 8.48 15.78 31.11
N LYS A 50 7.20 15.59 31.42
CA LYS A 50 6.56 14.27 31.40
C LYS A 50 6.58 13.63 30.00
N GLU A 51 6.30 14.42 28.97
CA GLU A 51 6.36 13.95 27.58
C GLU A 51 7.80 13.58 27.17
N ARG A 52 8.78 14.45 27.47
CA ARG A 52 10.18 14.16 27.19
C ARG A 52 10.73 12.97 27.98
N ARG A 53 10.26 12.77 29.22
CA ARG A 53 10.61 11.63 30.08
C ARG A 53 10.08 10.32 29.50
N ARG A 54 8.88 10.34 28.91
CA ARG A 54 8.29 9.19 28.19
C ARG A 54 9.13 8.80 26.97
N ASP A 55 9.53 9.78 26.16
CA ASP A 55 10.35 9.51 24.99
C ASP A 55 11.78 9.08 25.34
N ALA A 56 12.34 9.63 26.42
CA ALA A 56 13.63 9.17 26.96
C ALA A 56 13.55 7.71 27.43
N ALA A 57 12.47 7.31 28.10
CA ALA A 57 12.26 5.92 28.50
C ALA A 57 12.18 4.98 27.28
N ARG A 58 11.46 5.36 26.22
CA ARG A 58 11.42 4.58 24.96
C ARG A 58 12.80 4.45 24.31
N LYS A 59 13.57 5.54 24.28
CA LYS A 59 14.93 5.54 23.72
C LYS A 59 15.89 4.67 24.53
N LEU A 60 15.78 4.68 25.86
CA LEU A 60 16.55 3.77 26.73
C LEU A 60 16.21 2.30 26.49
N VAL A 61 14.93 1.97 26.30
CA VAL A 61 14.53 0.60 25.95
C VAL A 61 15.06 0.20 24.58
N GLY A 62 15.00 1.11 23.60
CA GLY A 62 15.50 0.89 22.24
C GLY A 62 17.02 0.73 22.15
N SER A 63 17.79 1.35 23.05
CA SER A 63 19.26 1.29 23.01
C SER A 63 19.82 -0.06 23.45
N LYS A 64 19.07 -0.85 24.22
CA LYS A 64 19.50 -2.16 24.78
C LYS A 64 20.80 -2.09 25.60
N ASP A 65 21.18 -0.91 26.10
CA ASP A 65 22.36 -0.74 26.95
C ASP A 65 22.04 -1.18 28.40
N LYS A 66 22.82 -2.11 28.96
CA LYS A 66 22.68 -2.60 30.33
C LYS A 66 22.74 -1.49 31.39
N LYS A 67 23.38 -0.35 31.08
CA LYS A 67 23.40 0.83 31.94
C LYS A 67 22.01 1.43 32.20
N ALA A 68 21.03 1.17 31.34
CA ALA A 68 19.65 1.64 31.48
C ALA A 68 18.83 0.83 32.50
N VAL A 69 19.24 -0.39 32.82
CA VAL A 69 18.46 -1.35 33.63
C VAL A 69 18.12 -0.79 35.03
N PRO A 70 19.05 -0.20 35.81
CA PRO A 70 18.72 0.35 37.12
C PRO A 70 17.68 1.49 37.08
N THR A 71 17.77 2.36 36.06
CA THR A 71 16.84 3.47 35.87
C THR A 71 15.45 2.98 35.45
N LEU A 72 15.37 1.96 34.59
CA LEU A 72 14.11 1.33 34.20
C LEU A 72 13.45 0.57 35.36
N ILE A 73 14.23 -0.08 36.22
CA ILE A 73 13.72 -0.68 37.47
C ILE A 73 13.07 0.39 38.35
N LYS A 74 13.78 1.51 38.59
CA LYS A 74 13.25 2.62 39.39
C LYS A 74 11.96 3.19 38.79
N LEU A 75 11.88 3.33 37.46
CA LEU A 75 10.68 3.79 36.77
C LEU A 75 9.51 2.82 36.94
N ALA A 76 9.74 1.52 36.73
CA ALA A 76 8.71 0.49 36.91
C ALA A 76 8.18 0.46 38.35
N GLU A 77 9.03 0.71 39.35
CA GLU A 77 8.63 0.76 40.75
C GLU A 77 7.95 2.07 41.17
N THR A 78 8.30 3.21 40.58
CA THR A 78 7.75 4.52 41.00
C THR A 78 6.50 4.94 40.23
N GLU A 79 6.37 4.54 38.97
CA GLU A 79 5.28 4.96 38.08
C GLU A 79 4.15 3.92 38.07
N THR A 80 3.20 4.04 39.01
CA THR A 80 2.12 3.06 39.25
C THR A 80 0.91 3.17 38.33
N PHE A 81 0.65 4.37 37.80
CA PHE A 81 -0.54 4.68 36.98
C PHE A 81 -0.20 5.43 35.69
N ASP A 82 1.08 5.43 35.30
CA ASP A 82 1.58 6.17 34.14
C ASP A 82 2.04 5.22 33.03
N ILE A 83 1.88 5.67 31.78
CA ILE A 83 2.38 4.98 30.58
C ILE A 83 3.90 4.81 30.64
N ILE A 84 4.61 5.72 31.34
CA ILE A 84 6.06 5.60 31.55
C ILE A 84 6.40 4.30 32.30
N GLY A 85 5.58 3.91 33.28
CA GLY A 85 5.75 2.65 34.02
C GLY A 85 5.54 1.43 33.12
N GLU A 86 4.56 1.46 32.23
CA GLU A 86 4.31 0.38 31.27
C GLU A 86 5.48 0.20 30.29
N ILE A 87 6.00 1.31 29.74
CA ILE A 87 7.18 1.30 28.86
C ILE A 87 8.38 0.67 29.57
N ALA A 88 8.59 1.01 30.85
CA ALA A 88 9.68 0.46 31.65
C ALA A 88 9.52 -1.06 31.87
N ILE A 89 8.34 -1.53 32.28
CA ILE A 89 8.07 -2.96 32.51
C ILE A 89 8.20 -3.78 31.21
N GLU A 90 7.76 -3.24 30.07
CA GLU A 90 7.89 -3.91 28.77
C GLU A 90 9.36 -3.99 28.37
N GLY A 91 10.07 -2.86 28.51
CA GLY A 91 11.47 -2.76 28.15
C GLY A 91 12.34 -3.70 28.96
N LEU A 92 12.11 -3.78 30.27
CA LEU A 92 12.77 -4.69 31.20
C LEU A 92 12.71 -6.17 30.77
N GLY A 93 11.59 -6.61 30.16
CA GLY A 93 11.47 -7.96 29.60
C GLY A 93 12.34 -8.23 28.36
N ASN A 94 12.83 -7.18 27.69
CA ASN A 94 13.65 -7.28 26.48
C ASN A 94 15.16 -7.20 26.75
N PHE A 95 15.60 -6.83 27.96
CA PHE A 95 17.03 -6.75 28.32
C PHE A 95 17.68 -8.09 28.62
N ASN A 96 16.89 -9.16 28.76
CA ASN A 96 17.33 -10.52 29.11
C ASN A 96 18.30 -10.56 30.32
N ASP A 97 18.09 -9.65 31.28
CA ASP A 97 18.91 -9.51 32.49
C ASP A 97 18.20 -10.19 33.67
N PRO A 98 18.78 -11.24 34.28
CA PRO A 98 18.21 -11.92 35.44
C PRO A 98 17.97 -11.02 36.66
N ALA A 99 18.69 -9.89 36.79
CA ALA A 99 18.54 -8.95 37.90
C ALA A 99 17.15 -8.30 37.97
N VAL A 100 16.38 -8.38 36.88
CA VAL A 100 15.07 -7.75 36.69
C VAL A 100 13.92 -8.62 37.19
N VAL A 101 14.16 -9.94 37.33
CA VAL A 101 13.13 -10.92 37.71
C VAL A 101 12.45 -10.62 39.04
N PRO A 102 13.17 -10.27 40.14
CA PRO A 102 12.53 -9.99 41.43
C PRO A 102 11.56 -8.80 41.38
N VAL A 103 11.90 -7.76 40.60
CA VAL A 103 11.09 -6.55 40.45
C VAL A 103 9.82 -6.85 39.66
N LEU A 104 9.93 -7.59 38.55
CA LEU A 104 8.78 -7.98 37.75
C LEU A 104 7.85 -8.94 38.50
N GLN A 105 8.38 -9.86 39.32
CA GLN A 105 7.57 -10.72 40.19
C GLN A 105 6.79 -9.91 41.23
N LYS A 106 7.45 -8.92 41.85
CA LYS A 106 6.81 -7.99 42.79
C LYS A 106 5.67 -7.21 42.12
N ILE A 107 5.91 -6.64 40.95
CA ILE A 107 4.88 -5.87 40.20
C ILE A 107 3.72 -6.78 39.76
N ALA A 108 4.02 -7.99 39.25
CA ALA A 108 3.00 -8.93 38.80
C ALA A 108 2.04 -9.38 39.92
N ASN A 109 2.54 -9.39 41.16
CA ASN A 109 1.82 -9.85 42.35
C ASN A 109 1.27 -8.71 43.23
N ASP A 110 1.47 -7.44 42.85
CA ASP A 110 1.00 -6.28 43.62
C ASP A 110 -0.46 -5.92 43.26
N PRO A 111 -1.45 -6.16 44.15
CA PRO A 111 -2.85 -5.89 43.86
C PRO A 111 -3.16 -4.39 43.74
N ALA A 112 -2.31 -3.50 44.27
CA ALA A 112 -2.50 -2.06 44.19
C ALA A 112 -2.08 -1.45 42.84
N ARG A 113 -1.41 -2.24 41.99
CA ARG A 113 -1.02 -1.84 40.63
C ARG A 113 -2.18 -1.92 39.65
N ASP A 114 -2.07 -1.15 38.57
CA ASP A 114 -3.00 -1.26 37.45
C ASP A 114 -2.96 -2.67 36.81
N LYS A 115 -4.11 -3.13 36.31
CA LYS A 115 -4.23 -4.46 35.70
C LYS A 115 -3.32 -4.60 34.47
N ALA A 116 -3.18 -3.56 33.64
CA ALA A 116 -2.32 -3.59 32.47
C ALA A 116 -0.84 -3.77 32.86
N GLN A 117 -0.37 -3.06 33.89
CA GLN A 117 1.00 -3.20 34.39
C GLN A 117 1.28 -4.61 34.93
N ARG A 118 0.34 -5.21 35.67
CA ARG A 118 0.48 -6.60 36.16
C ARG A 118 0.55 -7.62 35.03
N ASP A 119 -0.35 -7.51 34.05
CA ASP A 119 -0.41 -8.45 32.92
C ASP A 119 0.85 -8.34 32.05
N LEU A 120 1.35 -7.11 31.88
CA LEU A 120 2.57 -6.81 31.14
C LEU A 120 3.83 -7.29 31.89
N ALA A 121 3.87 -7.19 33.23
CA ALA A 121 4.94 -7.79 34.05
C ALA A 121 4.98 -9.32 33.93
N LYS A 122 3.82 -9.99 33.94
CA LYS A 122 3.72 -11.45 33.70
C LYS A 122 4.24 -11.84 32.32
N LYS A 123 3.90 -11.06 31.29
CA LYS A 123 4.40 -11.26 29.92
C LYS A 123 5.92 -11.07 29.86
N SER A 124 6.46 -10.04 30.50
CA SER A 124 7.91 -9.80 30.59
C SER A 124 8.65 -10.91 31.33
N LEU A 125 8.09 -11.45 32.43
CA LEU A 125 8.63 -12.62 33.12
C LEU A 125 8.66 -13.87 32.23
N GLY A 126 7.60 -14.11 31.45
CA GLY A 126 7.54 -15.20 30.49
C GLY A 126 8.64 -15.11 29.43
N LYS A 127 8.98 -13.90 28.95
CA LYS A 127 10.11 -13.68 28.03
C LYS A 127 11.46 -14.02 28.65
N LEU A 128 11.62 -13.79 29.95
CA LEU A 128 12.82 -14.10 30.72
C LEU A 128 12.89 -15.57 31.16
N GLY A 129 11.88 -16.39 30.84
CA GLY A 129 11.78 -17.78 31.28
C GLY A 129 11.54 -17.94 32.79
N ALA A 130 11.11 -16.88 33.48
CA ALA A 130 10.80 -16.88 34.92
C ALA A 130 9.29 -16.99 35.15
N SER A 131 8.86 -17.76 36.16
CA SER A 131 7.45 -17.84 36.58
C SER A 131 7.17 -16.90 37.76
N THR A 132 5.91 -16.55 37.99
CA THR A 132 5.43 -15.70 39.10
C THR A 132 5.40 -16.40 40.46
N THR A 133 6.24 -17.42 40.67
CA THR A 133 6.14 -18.28 41.85
C THR A 133 6.73 -17.57 43.07
N ALA A 134 5.87 -17.04 43.93
CA ALA A 134 6.22 -16.71 45.31
C ALA A 134 6.63 -18.01 46.04
N GLY A 135 7.75 -17.99 46.76
CA GLY A 135 8.27 -19.18 47.43
C GLY A 135 7.37 -19.72 48.55
N ALA A 136 7.16 -21.03 48.56
CA ALA A 136 7.06 -21.88 49.76
C ALA A 136 7.21 -23.38 49.40
N THR A 137 8.26 -24.00 49.96
CA THR A 137 8.37 -25.38 50.51
C THR A 137 8.18 -26.65 49.64
N THR A 138 9.32 -27.34 49.42
CA THR A 138 9.60 -28.80 49.56
C THR A 138 8.59 -29.88 49.14
N GLY A 139 9.01 -30.78 48.23
CA GLY A 139 8.56 -32.19 48.19
C GLY A 139 8.15 -32.72 46.82
N PRO A 140 8.26 -34.04 46.54
CA PRO A 140 9.05 -34.50 45.39
C PRO A 140 8.30 -34.98 44.14
N LYS A 141 9.06 -34.94 43.04
CA LYS A 141 8.95 -35.64 41.75
C LYS A 141 8.27 -37.03 41.82
N PRO A 142 7.51 -37.37 40.76
CA PRO A 142 7.62 -38.69 40.18
C PRO A 142 7.94 -38.68 38.68
N THR A 143 8.66 -39.74 38.35
CA THR A 143 9.32 -40.18 37.13
C THR A 143 8.39 -41.06 36.27
N GLY A 144 8.73 -41.23 35.00
CA GLY A 144 8.30 -42.34 34.13
C GLY A 144 7.27 -41.91 33.08
N GLY A 145 7.54 -41.95 31.78
CA GLY A 145 7.86 -43.16 30.97
C GLY A 145 6.52 -43.72 30.44
N GLY A 146 6.30 -44.10 29.19
CA GLY A 146 7.07 -44.24 27.97
C GLY A 146 6.14 -44.94 26.94
N THR A 147 6.50 -44.85 25.67
CA THR A 147 6.22 -45.82 24.58
C THR A 147 4.78 -46.13 24.10
N SER A 148 4.48 -45.62 22.89
CA SER A 148 4.16 -46.39 21.65
C SER A 148 2.75 -47.05 21.48
N PRO A 149 2.37 -47.59 20.30
CA PRO A 149 1.60 -46.89 19.24
C PRO A 149 0.37 -47.72 18.74
N ALA A 150 -0.11 -47.41 17.51
CA ALA A 150 -1.10 -48.11 16.68
C ALA A 150 -2.58 -47.76 16.98
N GLY A 151 -3.44 -47.43 16.02
CA GLY A 151 -3.50 -47.87 14.63
C GLY A 151 -4.46 -49.05 14.53
N GLY A 152 -5.73 -48.80 14.18
CA GLY A 152 -6.74 -49.87 14.07
C GLY A 152 -8.13 -49.37 13.71
N THR A 153 -8.45 -49.52 12.44
CA THR A 153 -9.74 -49.43 11.75
C THR A 153 -10.92 -50.12 12.44
N THR A 154 -12.12 -49.55 12.32
CA THR A 154 -13.35 -50.33 12.07
C THR A 154 -14.35 -49.55 11.19
N THR A 155 -14.67 -50.18 10.08
CA THR A 155 -15.85 -49.95 9.22
C THR A 155 -17.08 -50.54 9.92
N GLY A 156 -18.24 -49.89 9.82
CA GLY A 156 -19.49 -50.45 10.31
C GLY A 156 -20.69 -49.61 9.88
N ALA A 157 -21.39 -50.11 8.87
CA ALA A 157 -22.56 -49.51 8.22
C ALA A 157 -23.85 -49.65 9.06
N THR A 158 -24.96 -49.20 8.44
CA THR A 158 -26.39 -49.40 8.79
C THR A 158 -26.97 -48.35 9.75
N GLY A 159 -28.06 -47.65 9.48
CA GLY A 159 -29.00 -47.61 8.36
C GLY A 159 -30.22 -46.72 8.75
N GLY A 160 -31.19 -46.59 7.86
CA GLY A 160 -32.58 -46.34 8.26
C GLY A 160 -33.16 -44.92 8.16
N THR A 161 -33.68 -44.60 6.97
CA THR A 161 -35.09 -44.22 6.69
C THR A 161 -35.75 -42.96 7.29
N THR A 162 -36.41 -42.24 6.35
CA THR A 162 -37.72 -41.56 6.39
C THR A 162 -37.91 -40.23 7.13
N GLY A 163 -38.44 -39.24 6.39
CA GLY A 163 -39.00 -37.99 6.93
C GLY A 163 -39.37 -36.97 5.85
N THR A 164 -40.65 -36.91 5.53
CA THR A 164 -41.30 -36.25 4.39
C THR A 164 -41.61 -34.75 4.61
N THR A 165 -41.76 -34.01 3.48
CA THR A 165 -42.74 -32.93 3.18
C THR A 165 -42.47 -31.45 3.52
N GLY A 166 -42.77 -30.60 2.51
CA GLY A 166 -43.16 -29.19 2.58
C GLY A 166 -42.16 -28.27 1.89
N GLY A 167 -42.32 -27.75 0.67
CA GLY A 167 -43.52 -27.44 -0.10
C GLY A 167 -44.07 -26.06 0.30
N THR A 168 -43.82 -25.01 -0.51
CA THR A 168 -44.82 -24.01 -0.97
C THR A 168 -44.15 -22.97 -1.89
N THR A 169 -44.72 -22.85 -3.09
CA THR A 169 -44.57 -21.80 -4.10
C THR A 169 -45.81 -20.91 -4.04
N ILE A 170 -45.73 -19.66 -4.53
CA ILE A 170 -46.75 -18.78 -5.21
C ILE A 170 -46.44 -17.31 -4.80
N THR A 171 -46.07 -16.35 -5.67
CA THR A 171 -46.66 -15.75 -6.89
C THR A 171 -47.75 -14.68 -6.63
N GLY A 172 -47.57 -13.50 -7.24
CA GLY A 172 -48.59 -12.46 -7.48
C GLY A 172 -48.52 -11.26 -6.52
N GLY A 173 -48.68 -9.99 -6.89
CA GLY A 173 -49.11 -9.37 -8.15
C GLY A 173 -49.67 -7.96 -7.85
N ALA A 174 -49.15 -6.95 -8.56
CA ALA A 174 -49.79 -5.74 -9.10
C ALA A 174 -50.70 -4.77 -8.29
N THR A 175 -50.46 -3.47 -8.58
CA THR A 175 -51.40 -2.35 -8.91
C THR A 175 -51.82 -1.28 -7.87
N ALA A 176 -51.43 -0.03 -8.20
CA ALA A 176 -52.22 1.22 -8.32
C ALA A 176 -52.58 2.14 -7.12
N THR A 177 -52.08 3.39 -7.23
CA THR A 177 -52.70 4.74 -7.06
C THR A 177 -53.52 5.10 -5.81
N THR A 178 -53.29 6.29 -5.23
CA THR A 178 -54.14 7.51 -5.36
C THR A 178 -53.55 8.69 -4.56
N GLU A 179 -53.67 9.89 -5.12
CA GLU A 179 -53.41 11.23 -4.56
C GLU A 179 -54.18 11.53 -3.26
N THR A 180 -53.64 12.44 -2.43
CA THR A 180 -54.46 13.51 -1.85
C THR A 180 -53.62 14.76 -1.58
N ASP A 181 -54.04 15.82 -2.23
CA ASP A 181 -53.63 17.22 -2.14
C ASP A 181 -54.27 17.88 -0.90
N VAL A 182 -53.50 18.67 -0.13
CA VAL A 182 -54.05 19.68 0.79
C VAL A 182 -53.16 20.92 0.73
N THR A 183 -53.70 21.94 0.08
CA THR A 183 -53.20 23.32 0.07
C THR A 183 -54.05 24.19 1.00
N THR A 184 -53.45 25.25 1.56
CA THR A 184 -53.99 26.55 2.05
C THR A 184 -53.76 26.88 3.54
N GLY A 185 -53.23 28.10 3.79
CA GLY A 185 -53.12 28.69 5.12
C GLY A 185 -52.09 29.81 5.25
N LEU A 186 -52.28 30.88 4.48
CA LEU A 186 -51.52 32.13 4.51
C LEU A 186 -52.04 33.02 5.65
N GLU A 187 -51.23 33.41 6.64
CA GLU A 187 -51.45 34.65 7.41
C GLU A 187 -50.14 35.33 7.83
N THR A 188 -49.98 36.53 7.29
CA THR A 188 -49.12 37.65 7.70
C THR A 188 -49.49 38.18 9.09
N GLY A 189 -48.49 38.53 9.90
CA GLY A 189 -48.72 39.30 11.13
C GLY A 189 -47.45 39.64 11.92
N THR A 190 -46.71 40.66 11.48
CA THR A 190 -45.71 41.35 12.31
C THR A 190 -46.44 42.19 13.38
N PRO A 191 -45.93 42.23 14.62
CA PRO A 191 -45.54 43.55 15.11
C PRO A 191 -44.18 43.55 15.81
N ALA A 192 -43.46 44.64 15.59
CA ALA A 192 -42.34 45.08 16.40
C ALA A 192 -42.79 45.34 17.83
N VAL A 193 -41.89 45.15 18.81
CA VAL A 193 -41.64 46.02 19.98
C VAL A 193 -40.61 45.35 20.91
N THR A 194 -39.46 46.03 21.01
CA THR A 194 -38.68 46.31 22.23
C THR A 194 -37.73 45.25 22.79
N GLU A 195 -36.44 45.58 22.72
CA GLU A 195 -35.35 45.06 23.54
C GLU A 195 -35.66 45.13 25.05
N PRO A 196 -35.25 44.11 25.79
CA PRO A 196 -34.60 44.36 27.07
C PRO A 196 -33.23 43.68 27.17
N ALA A 197 -32.40 44.34 27.96
CA ALA A 197 -31.02 44.02 28.24
C ALA A 197 -30.77 42.63 28.86
N ALA A 198 -29.59 42.10 28.54
CA ALA A 198 -28.70 41.32 29.40
C ALA A 198 -29.36 40.42 30.46
N GLY A 199 -29.62 39.17 30.08
CA GLY A 199 -29.79 38.05 30.99
C GLY A 199 -29.09 36.83 30.41
N ALA A 200 -27.96 36.45 31.00
CA ALA A 200 -27.26 35.22 30.70
C ALA A 200 -28.19 34.02 30.97
N ALA A 201 -28.83 33.54 29.91
CA ALA A 201 -29.58 32.30 29.93
C ALA A 201 -28.63 31.18 29.54
N SER A 202 -28.08 30.53 30.56
CA SER A 202 -27.47 29.21 30.49
C SER A 202 -28.50 28.23 29.93
N GLY A 203 -28.49 28.07 28.60
CA GLY A 203 -29.23 27.03 27.92
C GLY A 203 -28.68 25.67 28.37
N SER A 204 -29.53 24.94 29.10
CA SER A 204 -29.33 23.57 29.53
C SER A 204 -28.65 22.70 28.49
N VAL A 205 -27.37 22.42 28.73
CA VAL A 205 -26.63 21.27 28.22
C VAL A 205 -27.21 20.02 28.89
N LEU A 206 -28.42 19.61 28.49
CA LEU A 206 -29.12 18.43 29.02
C LEU A 206 -28.85 17.15 28.21
N LEU A 207 -28.16 17.29 27.08
CA LEU A 207 -27.48 16.21 26.37
C LEU A 207 -26.00 16.46 26.62
N GLY A 208 -25.38 15.64 27.46
CA GLY A 208 -23.96 15.75 27.75
C GLY A 208 -23.19 15.85 26.43
N GLU A 209 -22.46 16.95 26.26
CA GLU A 209 -21.40 17.05 25.27
C GLU A 209 -20.42 15.93 25.60
N LYS A 210 -20.64 14.76 24.99
CA LYS A 210 -19.59 13.76 24.90
C LYS A 210 -18.53 14.46 24.05
N PRO A 211 -17.37 14.86 24.61
CA PRO A 211 -16.30 15.35 23.78
C PRO A 211 -16.09 14.25 22.74
N VAL A 212 -16.35 14.57 21.47
CA VAL A 212 -16.02 13.67 20.38
C VAL A 212 -14.52 13.57 20.50
N ALA A 213 -14.04 12.52 21.16
CA ALA A 213 -12.63 12.28 21.36
C ALA A 213 -12.03 12.38 19.98
N ALA A 214 -11.26 13.45 19.76
CA ALA A 214 -10.67 13.75 18.47
C ALA A 214 -9.96 12.46 18.06
N VAL A 215 -10.48 11.81 17.02
CA VAL A 215 -9.90 10.56 16.51
C VAL A 215 -8.44 10.89 16.31
N GLY A 216 -7.55 10.17 17.00
CA GLY A 216 -6.12 10.40 16.93
C GLY A 216 -5.67 10.12 15.51
N LEU A 217 -5.72 11.13 14.64
CA LEU A 217 -5.32 11.01 13.25
C LEU A 217 -3.82 10.72 13.24
N PRO A 218 -3.34 9.79 12.40
CA PRO A 218 -1.92 9.65 12.13
C PRO A 218 -1.35 11.02 11.76
N VAL A 219 -0.40 11.52 12.57
CA VAL A 219 0.14 12.87 12.39
C VAL A 219 1.15 12.82 11.26
N MET A 220 0.72 13.21 10.06
CA MET A 220 1.62 13.55 8.98
C MET A 220 2.39 14.83 9.34
N THR A 221 3.65 14.91 8.96
CA THR A 221 4.46 16.12 9.21
C THR A 221 4.00 17.25 8.30
N ASP A 222 4.05 18.49 8.79
CA ASP A 222 3.57 19.69 8.08
C ASP A 222 4.25 19.91 6.72
N ASP A 223 5.46 19.37 6.53
CA ASP A 223 6.26 19.42 5.30
C ASP A 223 5.88 18.36 4.25
N THR A 224 4.86 17.52 4.50
CA THR A 224 4.43 16.42 3.59
C THR A 224 3.67 16.92 2.38
N ILE A 225 4.32 17.15 1.23
CA ILE A 225 3.68 17.70 0.02
C ILE A 225 2.67 16.74 -0.58
N ALA A 226 2.95 15.44 -0.57
CA ALA A 226 2.03 14.42 -1.04
C ALA A 226 2.31 13.11 -0.31
N ALA A 227 1.28 12.32 -0.06
CA ALA A 227 1.43 10.98 0.48
C ALA A 227 0.39 10.05 -0.15
N TYR A 228 0.80 8.82 -0.42
CA TYR A 228 -0.15 7.75 -0.70
C TYR A 228 0.33 6.44 -0.10
N GLU A 229 -0.64 5.67 0.36
CA GLU A 229 -0.49 4.27 0.73
C GLU A 229 -1.65 3.54 0.07
N ARG A 230 -1.35 2.47 -0.65
CA ARG A 230 -2.31 1.72 -1.44
C ARG A 230 -2.00 0.24 -1.34
N LEU A 231 -3.03 -0.53 -1.05
CA LEU A 231 -3.01 -1.98 -1.16
C LEU A 231 -4.02 -2.37 -2.23
N THR A 232 -3.54 -2.94 -3.33
CA THR A 232 -4.35 -3.39 -4.45
C THR A 232 -4.34 -4.90 -4.45
N PHE A 233 -5.51 -5.52 -4.51
CA PHE A 233 -5.64 -6.94 -4.80
C PHE A 233 -6.33 -7.09 -6.14
N VAL A 234 -5.73 -7.85 -7.03
CA VAL A 234 -6.34 -8.33 -8.25
C VAL A 234 -6.53 -9.83 -8.04
N GLY A 235 -7.75 -10.31 -8.10
CA GLY A 235 -8.03 -11.73 -7.88
C GLY A 235 -9.08 -12.21 -8.87
N GLY A 236 -8.81 -13.34 -9.52
CA GLY A 236 -9.79 -14.01 -10.36
C GLY A 236 -9.96 -13.36 -11.73
N VAL A 237 -8.92 -12.72 -12.26
CA VAL A 237 -8.87 -12.49 -13.70
C VAL A 237 -8.62 -13.85 -14.32
N ALA A 238 -9.54 -14.28 -15.19
CA ALA A 238 -9.42 -15.51 -15.94
C ALA A 238 -9.49 -15.13 -17.40
N SER A 239 -8.43 -15.36 -18.16
CA SER A 239 -8.44 -15.11 -19.59
C SER A 239 -8.75 -16.39 -20.35
N PHE A 240 -9.52 -16.23 -21.41
CA PHE A 240 -9.83 -17.28 -22.36
C PHE A 240 -9.47 -16.77 -23.74
N GLY A 241 -8.45 -17.39 -24.35
CA GLY A 241 -7.99 -17.09 -25.69
C GLY A 241 -8.34 -18.22 -26.64
N TYR A 242 -8.75 -17.88 -27.86
CA TYR A 242 -8.79 -18.83 -28.97
C TYR A 242 -7.98 -18.27 -30.13
N ASP A 243 -6.83 -18.89 -30.38
CA ASP A 243 -6.02 -18.64 -31.56
C ASP A 243 -6.66 -19.35 -32.76
N THR A 244 -7.31 -18.60 -33.64
CA THR A 244 -8.00 -19.12 -34.82
C THR A 244 -7.06 -19.69 -35.87
N VAL A 245 -5.83 -19.16 -35.95
CA VAL A 245 -4.81 -19.59 -36.92
C VAL A 245 -4.24 -20.94 -36.49
N ARG A 246 -3.85 -21.05 -35.21
CA ARG A 246 -3.27 -22.29 -34.65
C ARG A 246 -4.32 -23.27 -34.13
N LYS A 247 -5.59 -22.86 -34.08
CA LYS A 247 -6.73 -23.60 -33.50
C LYS A 247 -6.47 -24.02 -32.05
N ARG A 248 -5.86 -23.15 -31.26
CA ARG A 248 -5.46 -23.42 -29.87
C ARG A 248 -6.32 -22.62 -28.91
N MET A 249 -6.83 -23.30 -27.88
CA MET A 249 -7.46 -22.65 -26.74
C MET A 249 -6.39 -22.38 -25.68
N ALA A 250 -6.37 -21.18 -25.12
CA ALA A 250 -5.58 -20.84 -23.95
C ALA A 250 -6.54 -20.45 -22.83
N PHE A 251 -6.25 -20.94 -21.63
CA PHE A 251 -6.94 -20.51 -20.42
C PHE A 251 -5.87 -20.19 -19.39
N ASP A 252 -5.94 -19.02 -18.78
CA ASP A 252 -5.15 -18.71 -17.60
C ASP A 252 -6.03 -18.05 -16.54
N ALA A 253 -5.53 -18.11 -15.31
CA ALA A 253 -6.08 -17.43 -14.17
C ALA A 253 -4.93 -16.75 -13.43
N ASP A 254 -5.11 -15.48 -13.12
CA ASP A 254 -4.14 -14.69 -12.37
C ASP A 254 -4.74 -14.09 -11.11
N ALA A 255 -3.86 -13.97 -10.12
CA ALA A 255 -4.11 -13.25 -8.89
C ALA A 255 -2.83 -12.53 -8.47
N GLY A 256 -2.95 -11.28 -8.03
CA GLY A 256 -1.85 -10.49 -7.55
C GLY A 256 -2.24 -9.54 -6.42
N GLY A 257 -1.24 -9.12 -5.67
CA GLY A 257 -1.33 -8.09 -4.67
C GLY A 257 -0.20 -7.07 -4.87
N LEU A 258 -0.51 -5.79 -4.76
CA LEU A 258 0.47 -4.70 -4.79
C LEU A 258 0.25 -3.80 -3.58
N TYR A 259 1.26 -3.73 -2.72
CA TYR A 259 1.39 -2.69 -1.70
C TYR A 259 2.29 -1.59 -2.23
N ALA A 260 1.85 -0.34 -2.14
CA ALA A 260 2.56 0.83 -2.63
C ALA A 260 2.46 1.95 -1.60
N LYS A 261 3.59 2.42 -1.08
CA LYS A 261 3.66 3.52 -0.11
C LYS A 261 4.66 4.56 -0.58
N ARG A 262 4.25 5.83 -0.60
CA ARG A 262 5.10 6.96 -0.96
C ARG A 262 4.79 8.15 -0.08
N ILE A 263 5.84 8.79 0.41
CA ILE A 263 5.77 10.05 1.15
C ILE A 263 6.72 11.03 0.48
N GLU A 264 6.16 12.11 -0.05
CA GLU A 264 6.87 13.25 -0.63
C GLU A 264 6.84 14.40 0.38
N ARG A 265 8.02 14.90 0.77
CA ARG A 265 8.18 16.10 1.58
C ARG A 265 8.96 17.16 0.81
N GLU A 266 9.09 18.34 1.38
CA GLU A 266 9.85 19.44 0.76
C GLU A 266 11.30 19.05 0.45
N LYS A 267 11.98 18.39 1.40
CA LYS A 267 13.42 18.07 1.35
C LYS A 267 13.74 16.59 1.17
N LEU A 268 12.78 15.71 1.42
CA LEU A 268 12.96 14.26 1.39
C LEU A 268 11.74 13.62 0.74
N ALA A 269 11.96 12.64 -0.11
CA ALA A 269 10.91 11.69 -0.47
C ALA A 269 11.41 10.27 -0.32
N TRP A 270 10.49 9.38 -0.01
CA TRP A 270 10.76 7.96 -0.06
C TRP A 270 9.50 7.20 -0.46
N GLY A 271 9.71 6.04 -1.07
CA GLY A 271 8.64 5.13 -1.41
C GLY A 271 9.11 3.69 -1.45
N MET A 272 8.15 2.79 -1.30
CA MET A 272 8.32 1.36 -1.51
C MET A 272 7.11 0.79 -2.24
N ASP A 273 7.37 -0.11 -3.17
CA ASP A 273 6.36 -0.92 -3.84
C ASP A 273 6.72 -2.39 -3.61
N LEU A 274 5.75 -3.21 -3.20
CA LEU A 274 5.88 -4.64 -2.98
C LEU A 274 4.73 -5.35 -3.69
N GLY A 275 5.07 -6.11 -4.73
CA GLY A 275 4.14 -6.88 -5.54
C GLY A 275 4.35 -8.37 -5.37
N ALA A 276 3.24 -9.11 -5.39
CA ALA A 276 3.24 -10.54 -5.61
C ALA A 276 2.19 -10.86 -6.68
N HIS A 277 2.52 -11.75 -7.61
CA HIS A 277 1.66 -12.13 -8.71
C HIS A 277 1.79 -13.62 -8.97
N VAL A 278 0.67 -14.28 -9.23
CA VAL A 278 0.58 -15.71 -9.50
C VAL A 278 -0.27 -15.88 -10.75
N VAL A 279 0.31 -16.48 -11.78
CA VAL A 279 -0.40 -16.90 -12.99
C VAL A 279 -0.39 -18.42 -13.04
N ALA A 280 -1.54 -19.01 -13.32
CA ALA A 280 -1.62 -20.42 -13.65
C ALA A 280 -2.42 -20.59 -14.95
N GLY A 281 -1.88 -21.34 -15.91
CA GLY A 281 -2.48 -21.46 -17.22
C GLY A 281 -2.35 -22.83 -17.84
N MET A 282 -3.22 -23.08 -18.82
CA MET A 282 -3.23 -24.26 -19.66
C MET A 282 -3.43 -23.84 -21.11
N ILE A 283 -2.57 -24.32 -21.99
CA ILE A 283 -2.72 -24.19 -23.43
C ILE A 283 -3.12 -25.55 -23.99
N ASN A 284 -4.14 -25.52 -24.84
CA ASN A 284 -4.71 -26.64 -25.58
C ASN A 284 -5.17 -27.81 -24.68
N PRO A 285 -6.10 -27.58 -23.74
CA PRO A 285 -6.49 -28.58 -22.73
C PRO A 285 -7.14 -29.84 -23.30
N LYS A 286 -7.53 -29.85 -24.58
CA LYS A 286 -8.19 -30.98 -25.26
C LYS A 286 -7.48 -31.45 -26.54
N GLY A 287 -6.32 -30.89 -26.88
CA GLY A 287 -5.58 -31.28 -28.08
C GLY A 287 -4.37 -32.18 -27.79
N ARG A 288 -3.71 -32.66 -28.85
CA ARG A 288 -2.63 -33.66 -28.79
C ARG A 288 -1.37 -33.26 -28.00
N GLN A 289 -1.26 -31.98 -27.64
CA GLN A 289 -0.17 -31.42 -26.87
C GLN A 289 -0.80 -30.50 -25.83
N GLN A 290 -0.64 -30.84 -24.56
CA GLN A 290 -1.13 -30.04 -23.45
C GLN A 290 0.07 -29.38 -22.76
N ASN A 291 0.02 -28.05 -22.68
CA ASN A 291 1.00 -27.28 -21.93
C ASN A 291 0.31 -26.73 -20.69
N ARG A 292 0.91 -26.95 -19.52
CA ARG A 292 0.48 -26.36 -18.26
C ARG A 292 1.62 -25.50 -17.73
N GLY A 293 1.29 -24.31 -17.28
CA GLY A 293 2.26 -23.38 -16.73
C GLY A 293 1.76 -22.83 -15.41
N ALA A 294 2.68 -22.57 -14.49
CA ALA A 294 2.43 -21.69 -13.37
C ALA A 294 3.64 -20.76 -13.21
N GLN A 295 3.38 -19.50 -12.95
CA GLN A 295 4.40 -18.48 -12.71
C GLN A 295 4.05 -17.78 -11.40
N ILE A 296 5.05 -17.62 -10.53
CA ILE A 296 4.95 -16.85 -9.30
C ILE A 296 6.03 -15.78 -9.35
N ASP A 297 5.61 -14.53 -9.33
CA ASP A 297 6.49 -13.38 -9.29
C ASP A 297 6.34 -12.67 -7.94
N ILE A 298 7.45 -12.35 -7.29
CA ILE A 298 7.48 -11.47 -6.13
C ILE A 298 8.54 -10.43 -6.40
N ALA A 299 8.16 -9.16 -6.36
CA ALA A 299 9.08 -8.07 -6.63
C ALA A 299 8.86 -6.93 -5.63
N GLY A 300 9.95 -6.31 -5.22
CA GLY A 300 9.95 -5.14 -4.37
C GLY A 300 10.85 -4.07 -4.95
N THR A 301 10.41 -2.82 -4.90
CA THR A 301 11.25 -1.66 -5.20
C THR A 301 11.19 -0.67 -4.06
N GLY A 302 12.30 0.04 -3.84
CA GLY A 302 12.43 1.10 -2.85
C GLY A 302 13.16 2.28 -3.45
N GLU A 303 12.74 3.48 -3.11
CA GLU A 303 13.30 4.73 -3.60
C GLU A 303 13.44 5.74 -2.46
N VAL A 304 14.54 6.48 -2.45
CA VAL A 304 14.75 7.64 -1.58
C VAL A 304 15.32 8.80 -2.39
N ARG A 305 14.79 10.01 -2.19
CA ARG A 305 15.22 11.25 -2.85
C ARG A 305 15.53 12.33 -1.83
N PHE A 306 16.63 13.06 -2.03
CA PHE A 306 17.01 14.21 -1.21
C PHE A 306 16.99 15.46 -2.07
N TYR A 307 16.10 16.40 -1.77
CA TYR A 307 15.88 17.60 -2.60
C TYR A 307 16.69 18.80 -2.12
N SER A 308 17.27 19.52 -3.09
CA SER A 308 17.79 20.88 -2.96
C SER A 308 17.08 21.76 -4.01
N GLY A 309 15.91 22.26 -3.65
CA GLY A 309 15.01 22.95 -4.57
C GLY A 309 14.41 22.01 -5.61
N LYS A 310 14.73 22.25 -6.90
CA LYS A 310 14.32 21.38 -8.01
C LYS A 310 15.32 20.26 -8.28
N LEU A 311 16.56 20.37 -7.82
CA LEU A 311 17.55 19.31 -7.99
C LEU A 311 17.41 18.29 -6.86
N TYR A 312 17.70 17.03 -7.14
CA TYR A 312 17.74 16.00 -6.10
C TYR A 312 18.78 14.93 -6.37
N GLY A 313 19.27 14.31 -5.29
CA GLY A 313 19.98 13.02 -5.34
C GLY A 313 18.99 11.88 -5.11
N ILE A 314 19.21 10.73 -5.74
CA ILE A 314 18.32 9.57 -5.66
C ILE A 314 19.08 8.28 -5.40
N GLY A 315 18.51 7.42 -4.55
CA GLY A 315 18.91 6.03 -4.37
C GLY A 315 17.71 5.12 -4.61
N LYS A 316 17.91 4.05 -5.39
CA LYS A 316 16.91 3.03 -5.69
C LYS A 316 17.46 1.65 -5.36
N ALA A 317 16.59 0.76 -4.92
CA ALA A 317 16.85 -0.65 -4.83
C ALA A 317 15.64 -1.41 -5.39
N ALA A 318 15.89 -2.49 -6.11
CA ALA A 318 14.88 -3.41 -6.60
C ALA A 318 15.34 -4.84 -6.35
N ALA A 319 14.42 -5.70 -5.93
CA ALA A 319 14.65 -7.13 -5.77
C ALA A 319 13.45 -7.88 -6.34
N GLY A 320 13.71 -8.92 -7.12
CA GLY A 320 12.71 -9.74 -7.78
C GLY A 320 13.05 -11.21 -7.67
N THR A 321 12.04 -12.04 -7.49
CA THR A 321 12.15 -13.49 -7.63
C THR A 321 10.98 -13.97 -8.49
N GLN A 322 11.29 -14.76 -9.50
CA GLN A 322 10.28 -15.36 -10.36
C GLN A 322 10.51 -16.88 -10.42
N ILE A 323 9.44 -17.63 -10.15
CA ILE A 323 9.42 -19.08 -10.20
C ILE A 323 8.48 -19.49 -11.33
N ASN A 324 9.05 -20.07 -12.38
CA ASN A 324 8.32 -20.58 -13.53
C ASN A 324 8.28 -22.10 -13.49
N TYR A 325 7.09 -22.67 -13.44
CA TYR A 325 6.82 -24.07 -13.63
C TYR A 325 6.20 -24.29 -15.00
N VAL A 326 6.80 -25.14 -15.83
CA VAL A 326 6.23 -25.53 -17.13
C VAL A 326 6.17 -27.05 -17.19
N SER A 327 5.01 -27.57 -17.57
CA SER A 327 4.81 -28.99 -17.86
C SER A 327 4.28 -29.12 -19.28
N TYR A 328 4.99 -29.88 -20.08
CA TYR A 328 4.60 -30.31 -21.41
C TYR A 328 4.30 -31.80 -21.35
N SER A 329 3.12 -32.20 -21.84
CA SER A 329 2.78 -33.61 -22.00
C SER A 329 2.49 -33.93 -23.46
N HIS A 330 3.18 -34.93 -24.00
CA HIS A 330 3.08 -35.37 -25.39
C HIS A 330 2.19 -36.61 -25.48
N GLU A 331 1.06 -36.52 -26.21
CA GLU A 331 0.07 -37.60 -26.23
C GLU A 331 0.62 -38.94 -26.75
N THR A 332 1.46 -38.91 -27.78
CA THR A 332 1.96 -40.13 -28.45
C THR A 332 3.33 -40.61 -28.00
N ASN A 333 4.04 -39.84 -27.18
CA ASN A 333 5.40 -40.20 -26.75
C ASN A 333 5.63 -39.74 -25.30
N PRO A 334 5.31 -40.58 -24.29
CA PRO A 334 5.49 -40.24 -22.88
C PRO A 334 6.95 -39.91 -22.53
N ASP A 335 7.92 -40.43 -23.27
CA ASP A 335 9.34 -40.12 -23.06
C ASP A 335 9.69 -38.68 -23.48
N ALA A 336 8.80 -38.01 -24.22
CA ALA A 336 8.89 -36.59 -24.56
C ALA A 336 8.12 -35.69 -23.56
N ASP A 337 7.56 -36.23 -22.48
CA ASP A 337 7.00 -35.42 -21.40
C ASP A 337 8.12 -34.66 -20.70
N PHE A 338 7.92 -33.36 -20.52
CA PHE A 338 8.92 -32.48 -19.95
C PHE A 338 8.32 -31.66 -18.81
N LYS A 339 9.02 -31.61 -17.68
CA LYS A 339 8.67 -30.79 -16.52
C LYS A 339 9.87 -29.98 -16.12
N ASP A 340 9.70 -28.68 -16.07
CA ASP A 340 10.74 -27.73 -15.72
C ASP A 340 10.27 -26.84 -14.58
N THR A 341 11.21 -26.48 -13.71
CA THR A 341 11.00 -25.45 -12.69
C THR A 341 12.21 -24.54 -12.70
N ARG A 342 12.03 -23.31 -13.16
CA ARG A 342 13.08 -22.30 -13.21
C ARG A 342 12.84 -21.28 -12.14
N THR A 343 13.85 -21.04 -11.33
CA THR A 343 13.86 -19.94 -10.37
C THR A 343 14.83 -18.90 -10.86
N THR A 344 14.36 -17.68 -10.97
CA THR A 344 15.16 -16.53 -11.33
C THR A 344 15.16 -15.53 -10.19
N PHE A 345 16.29 -14.87 -9.97
CA PHE A 345 16.44 -13.88 -8.91
C PHE A 345 17.22 -12.67 -9.41
N ASP A 346 16.67 -11.50 -9.15
CA ASP A 346 17.21 -10.22 -9.59
C ASP A 346 17.38 -9.31 -8.39
N LEU A 347 18.55 -8.71 -8.26
CA LEU A 347 18.82 -7.66 -7.28
C LEU A 347 19.48 -6.50 -8.01
N GLN A 348 18.99 -5.27 -7.82
CA GLN A 348 19.55 -4.08 -8.45
C GLN A 348 19.57 -2.93 -7.46
N VAL A 349 20.65 -2.16 -7.48
CA VAL A 349 20.79 -0.90 -6.75
C VAL A 349 21.18 0.17 -7.74
N ALA A 350 20.58 1.35 -7.64
CA ALA A 350 20.93 2.49 -8.47
C ALA A 350 21.12 3.75 -7.64
N ILE A 351 22.09 4.57 -8.03
CA ILE A 351 22.33 5.89 -7.45
C ILE A 351 22.41 6.92 -8.57
N GLY A 352 21.91 8.12 -8.30
CA GLY A 352 21.86 9.14 -9.34
C GLY A 352 21.41 10.50 -8.83
N GLY A 353 21.01 11.33 -9.79
CA GLY A 353 20.39 12.61 -9.52
C GLY A 353 19.31 12.94 -10.53
N GLY A 354 18.54 13.98 -10.24
CA GLY A 354 17.48 14.43 -11.12
C GLY A 354 17.04 15.86 -10.90
N TYR A 355 16.09 16.28 -11.72
CA TYR A 355 15.49 17.59 -11.73
C TYR A 355 13.97 17.47 -11.76
N GLY A 356 13.31 18.23 -10.88
CA GLY A 356 11.88 18.34 -10.78
C GLY A 356 11.27 17.30 -9.85
N ARG A 357 9.95 17.10 -10.00
CA ARG A 357 9.13 16.11 -9.31
C ARG A 357 7.79 15.99 -10.01
N VAL A 358 7.23 14.78 -10.01
CA VAL A 358 5.82 14.53 -10.35
C VAL A 358 5.11 14.20 -9.05
N VAL A 359 4.11 14.99 -8.68
CA VAL A 359 3.35 14.84 -7.44
C VAL A 359 1.90 14.49 -7.73
N ASP A 360 1.27 13.74 -6.83
CA ASP A 360 -0.17 13.50 -6.86
C ASP A 360 -0.91 14.77 -6.39
N VAL A 361 -1.58 15.46 -7.32
CA VAL A 361 -2.38 16.67 -7.03
C VAL A 361 -3.85 16.36 -6.78
N GLY A 362 -4.22 15.08 -6.66
CA GLY A 362 -5.59 14.63 -6.41
C GLY A 362 -6.28 15.34 -5.25
N ALA A 363 -5.58 15.46 -4.12
CA ALA A 363 -6.11 16.16 -2.95
C ALA A 363 -6.27 17.67 -3.18
N ALA A 364 -5.38 18.30 -3.94
CA ALA A 364 -5.50 19.72 -4.30
C ALA A 364 -6.69 19.96 -5.26
N ILE A 365 -6.94 19.04 -6.21
CA ILE A 365 -8.14 19.07 -7.06
C ILE A 365 -9.40 18.94 -6.20
N ARG A 366 -9.42 18.03 -5.21
CA ARG A 366 -10.54 17.90 -4.27
C ARG A 366 -10.85 19.20 -3.54
N VAL A 367 -9.84 19.95 -3.07
CA VAL A 367 -10.07 21.25 -2.43
C VAL A 367 -10.72 22.24 -3.41
N ARG A 368 -10.25 22.32 -4.66
CA ARG A 368 -10.84 23.21 -5.67
C ARG A 368 -12.30 22.85 -5.96
N ARG A 369 -12.60 21.56 -6.10
CA ARG A 369 -13.98 21.10 -6.31
C ARG A 369 -14.86 21.35 -5.11
N LEU A 370 -14.37 21.07 -3.90
CA LEU A 370 -15.06 21.40 -2.67
C LEU A 370 -15.40 22.89 -2.59
N SER A 371 -14.46 23.77 -2.93
CA SER A 371 -14.71 25.22 -2.98
C SER A 371 -15.84 25.57 -3.95
N ARG A 372 -15.87 24.95 -5.14
CA ARG A 372 -16.93 25.18 -6.14
C ARG A 372 -18.28 24.65 -5.69
N THR A 373 -18.32 23.48 -5.08
CA THR A 373 -19.53 22.89 -4.49
C THR A 373 -20.12 23.81 -3.42
N LEU A 374 -19.28 24.29 -2.49
CA LEU A 374 -19.71 25.23 -1.44
C LEU A 374 -20.20 26.57 -2.01
N ASP A 375 -19.55 27.08 -3.05
CA ASP A 375 -19.94 28.32 -3.72
C ASP A 375 -21.28 28.17 -4.47
N ALA A 376 -21.46 27.07 -5.21
CA ALA A 376 -22.70 26.75 -5.91
C ALA A 376 -23.89 26.62 -4.94
N ALA A 377 -23.66 26.01 -3.77
CA ALA A 377 -24.65 25.91 -2.70
C ALA A 377 -24.82 27.21 -1.88
N ARG A 378 -24.10 28.29 -2.20
CA ARG A 378 -24.06 29.55 -1.44
C ARG A 378 -23.74 29.35 0.05
N ALA A 379 -22.97 28.32 0.36
CA ALA A 379 -22.52 27.99 1.71
C ALA A 379 -21.10 28.51 1.99
N LEU A 380 -20.39 28.98 0.96
CA LEU A 380 -19.04 29.52 1.05
C LEU A 380 -19.05 30.95 1.61
N GLY A 381 -18.67 31.12 2.87
CA GLY A 381 -18.56 32.43 3.53
C GLY A 381 -17.30 33.20 3.18
N LYS A 382 -16.21 32.48 2.88
CA LYS A 382 -14.97 33.05 2.33
C LYS A 382 -14.19 32.00 1.52
N PRO A 383 -13.28 32.41 0.62
CA PRO A 383 -12.44 31.47 -0.11
C PRO A 383 -11.60 30.58 0.81
N ILE A 384 -11.38 29.33 0.41
CA ILE A 384 -10.50 28.40 1.13
C ILE A 384 -9.05 28.88 0.97
N ASP A 385 -8.46 29.40 2.05
CA ASP A 385 -7.09 29.88 2.05
C ASP A 385 -6.06 28.73 1.95
N PRO A 386 -4.79 29.01 1.58
CA PRO A 386 -3.76 27.97 1.42
C PRO A 386 -3.49 27.13 2.68
N ALA A 387 -3.58 27.72 3.88
CA ALA A 387 -3.33 27.00 5.12
C ALA A 387 -4.48 26.03 5.44
N THR A 388 -5.73 26.47 5.24
CA THR A 388 -6.90 25.61 5.39
C THR A 388 -6.93 24.50 4.33
N ALA A 389 -6.62 24.83 3.07
CA ALA A 389 -6.48 23.85 1.99
C ALA A 389 -5.43 22.78 2.33
N ARG A 390 -4.30 23.21 2.89
CA ARG A 390 -3.22 22.33 3.33
C ARG A 390 -3.68 21.39 4.45
N ARG A 391 -4.37 21.93 5.46
CA ARG A 391 -4.93 21.14 6.58
C ARG A 391 -5.92 20.09 6.08
N LEU A 392 -6.82 20.46 5.16
CA LEU A 392 -7.75 19.52 4.52
C LEU A 392 -7.02 18.38 3.80
N GLN A 393 -5.99 18.70 3.00
CA GLN A 393 -5.21 17.70 2.27
C GLN A 393 -4.51 16.70 3.21
N LEU A 394 -3.84 17.20 4.26
CA LEU A 394 -3.19 16.37 5.26
C LEU A 394 -4.20 15.46 5.98
N THR A 395 -5.36 16.00 6.36
CA THR A 395 -6.44 15.23 6.97
C THR A 395 -6.99 14.15 6.04
N TRP A 396 -7.14 14.42 4.75
CA TRP A 396 -7.59 13.41 3.79
C TRP A 396 -6.54 12.35 3.48
N TRP A 397 -5.24 12.68 3.57
CA TRP A 397 -4.19 11.67 3.49
C TRP A 397 -4.15 10.81 4.74
N SER A 398 -4.31 11.38 5.94
CA SER A 398 -4.35 10.61 7.19
C SER A 398 -5.59 9.72 7.30
N LEU A 399 -6.71 10.14 6.70
CA LEU A 399 -7.96 9.37 6.64
C LEU A 399 -8.06 8.47 5.40
N ARG A 400 -7.01 8.42 4.57
CA ARG A 400 -6.99 7.55 3.40
C ARG A 400 -6.92 6.10 3.90
N GLY A 401 -7.94 5.32 3.59
CA GLY A 401 -8.12 3.96 4.09
C GLY A 401 -9.13 3.80 5.21
N GLU A 402 -9.75 4.89 5.66
CA GLU A 402 -10.96 4.74 6.44
C GLU A 402 -12.06 4.12 5.57
N ARG A 403 -12.60 2.99 6.04
CA ARG A 403 -13.71 2.29 5.37
C ARG A 403 -14.95 3.19 5.25
N SER A 404 -15.11 4.15 6.15
CA SER A 404 -16.24 5.07 6.17
C SER A 404 -15.82 6.49 5.80
N THR A 405 -16.47 7.02 4.77
CA THR A 405 -16.33 8.44 4.39
C THR A 405 -16.96 9.40 5.39
N TYR A 406 -17.71 8.89 6.38
CA TYR A 406 -18.29 9.71 7.45
C TYR A 406 -17.20 10.45 8.23
N THR A 407 -16.11 9.78 8.61
CA THR A 407 -15.01 10.40 9.34
C THR A 407 -14.36 11.52 8.53
N ALA A 408 -14.16 11.28 7.22
CA ALA A 408 -13.66 12.29 6.30
C ALA A 408 -14.60 13.49 6.17
N LEU A 409 -15.91 13.26 6.08
CA LEU A 409 -16.91 14.33 6.04
C LEU A 409 -16.89 15.15 7.33
N VAL A 410 -16.97 14.50 8.50
CA VAL A 410 -16.98 15.19 9.81
C VAL A 410 -15.72 16.02 10.00
N ALA A 411 -14.54 15.45 9.70
CA ALA A 411 -13.28 16.17 9.81
C ALA A 411 -13.22 17.36 8.83
N THR A 412 -13.70 17.19 7.61
CA THR A 412 -13.78 18.25 6.59
C THR A 412 -14.66 19.40 7.08
N VAL A 413 -15.89 19.11 7.52
CA VAL A 413 -16.84 20.11 8.02
C VAL A 413 -16.29 20.81 9.26
N ALA A 414 -15.67 20.07 10.18
CA ALA A 414 -15.04 20.65 11.37
C ALA A 414 -13.93 21.65 11.01
N ILE A 415 -13.04 21.30 10.07
CA ILE A 415 -11.97 22.19 9.60
C ILE A 415 -12.54 23.43 8.92
N LEU A 416 -13.52 23.27 8.03
CA LEU A 416 -14.13 24.40 7.33
C LEU A 416 -14.87 25.34 8.29
N ARG A 417 -15.56 24.79 9.30
CA ARG A 417 -16.25 25.55 10.33
C ARG A 417 -15.27 26.30 11.24
N GLU A 418 -14.23 25.63 11.71
CA GLU A 418 -13.17 26.25 12.54
C GLU A 418 -12.49 27.39 11.79
N ALA A 419 -12.28 27.24 10.49
CA ALA A 419 -11.74 28.27 9.63
C ALA A 419 -12.74 29.41 9.34
N GLY A 420 -14.02 29.28 9.69
CA GLY A 420 -15.07 30.25 9.33
C GLY A 420 -15.34 30.33 7.82
N ILE A 421 -15.15 29.22 7.12
CA ILE A 421 -15.42 29.10 5.67
C ILE A 421 -16.89 28.76 5.41
N LEU A 422 -17.54 28.03 6.32
CA LEU A 422 -18.97 27.71 6.20
C LEU A 422 -19.84 28.81 6.80
N LEU A 423 -20.88 29.22 6.07
CA LEU A 423 -21.90 30.18 6.56
C LEU A 423 -22.91 29.55 7.54
N GLY A 424 -22.95 28.22 7.62
CA GLY A 424 -23.85 27.46 8.49
C GLY A 424 -23.53 25.97 8.47
N GLU A 425 -24.31 25.19 9.21
CA GLU A 425 -24.21 23.74 9.15
C GLU A 425 -24.70 23.24 7.77
N PRO A 426 -23.98 22.30 7.12
CA PRO A 426 -24.38 21.79 5.82
C PRO A 426 -25.70 21.01 5.94
N ASP A 427 -26.64 21.32 5.06
CA ASP A 427 -27.87 20.53 4.95
C ASP A 427 -27.58 19.14 4.32
N ALA A 428 -28.63 18.31 4.20
CA ALA A 428 -28.48 16.96 3.67
C ALA A 428 -28.00 16.95 2.20
N GLY A 429 -28.40 17.94 1.40
CA GLY A 429 -27.99 18.05 0.00
C GLY A 429 -26.51 18.41 -0.13
N LEU A 430 -26.08 19.46 0.59
CA LEU A 430 -24.69 19.88 0.61
C LEU A 430 -23.78 18.81 1.21
N ALA A 431 -24.22 18.14 2.27
CA ALA A 431 -23.47 17.02 2.85
C ALA A 431 -23.25 15.91 1.81
N TYR A 432 -24.27 15.59 0.99
CA TYR A 432 -24.14 14.63 -0.11
C TYR A 432 -23.16 15.11 -1.20
N GLU A 433 -23.20 16.38 -1.60
CA GLU A 433 -22.26 16.91 -2.61
C GLU A 433 -20.82 16.94 -2.10
N ILE A 434 -20.59 17.34 -0.84
CA ILE A 434 -19.27 17.23 -0.19
C ILE A 434 -18.81 15.77 -0.19
N LEU A 435 -19.71 14.85 0.14
CA LEU A 435 -19.41 13.43 0.14
C LEU A 435 -19.00 12.93 -1.26
N ASN A 436 -19.65 13.40 -2.33
CA ASN A 436 -19.29 13.07 -3.71
C ASN A 436 -17.87 13.52 -4.04
N VAL A 437 -17.47 14.73 -3.64
CA VAL A 437 -16.09 15.22 -3.82
C VAL A 437 -15.08 14.37 -3.06
N LEU A 438 -15.39 13.98 -1.82
CA LEU A 438 -14.51 13.15 -1.00
C LEU A 438 -14.40 11.71 -1.53
N ARG A 439 -15.47 11.21 -2.16
CA ARG A 439 -15.62 9.87 -2.72
C ARG A 439 -15.10 9.72 -4.14
N ASP A 440 -14.73 10.80 -4.80
CA ASP A 440 -14.31 10.74 -6.19
C ASP A 440 -12.98 9.97 -6.32
N SER A 441 -13.11 8.74 -6.84
CA SER A 441 -12.00 7.82 -7.09
C SER A 441 -11.16 8.22 -8.30
N GLN A 442 -11.72 9.04 -9.21
CA GLN A 442 -11.00 9.57 -10.36
C GLN A 442 -9.96 10.62 -9.99
N LEU A 443 -9.96 11.08 -8.73
CA LEU A 443 -8.97 12.02 -8.21
C LEU A 443 -7.79 11.33 -7.53
N PHE A 444 -7.73 10.00 -7.49
CA PHE A 444 -6.55 9.32 -7.00
C PHE A 444 -5.43 9.31 -8.05
N LEU A 445 -4.19 9.56 -7.62
CA LEU A 445 -2.99 9.48 -8.45
C LEU A 445 -3.09 10.36 -9.71
N ARG A 446 -3.34 11.66 -9.49
CA ARG A 446 -3.38 12.66 -10.56
C ARG A 446 -2.00 13.29 -10.68
N PRO A 447 -1.14 12.83 -11.60
CA PRO A 447 0.22 13.36 -11.72
C PRO A 447 0.20 14.81 -12.16
N SER A 448 1.08 15.61 -11.55
CA SER A 448 1.40 16.96 -12.01
C SER A 448 2.87 17.25 -11.79
N GLY A 449 3.52 17.80 -12.81
CA GLY A 449 4.93 18.20 -12.78
C GLY A 449 5.76 17.55 -13.88
N LEU A 450 7.07 17.74 -13.76
CA LEU A 450 8.10 17.17 -14.64
C LEU A 450 9.17 16.59 -13.72
N ASP A 451 9.60 15.37 -14.00
CA ASP A 451 10.67 14.68 -13.30
C ASP A 451 11.64 14.11 -14.33
N ILE A 452 12.93 14.43 -14.23
CA ILE A 452 13.99 13.90 -15.09
C ILE A 452 15.07 13.34 -14.17
N GLN A 453 15.49 12.11 -14.39
CA GLN A 453 16.51 11.44 -13.58
C GLN A 453 17.54 10.73 -14.46
N LEU A 454 18.77 10.73 -13.97
CA LEU A 454 19.88 9.97 -14.51
C LEU A 454 20.53 9.20 -13.36
N ALA A 455 20.66 7.88 -13.51
CA ALA A 455 21.21 7.01 -12.48
C ALA A 455 22.14 5.96 -13.10
N ILE A 456 23.16 5.59 -12.34
CA ILE A 456 23.98 4.42 -12.62
C ILE A 456 23.48 3.32 -11.71
N SER A 457 23.28 2.14 -12.27
CA SER A 457 22.81 0.97 -11.55
C SER A 457 23.81 -0.17 -11.66
N GLU A 458 23.85 -0.95 -10.60
CA GLU A 458 24.54 -2.23 -10.53
C GLU A 458 23.54 -3.27 -10.04
N GLY A 459 23.44 -4.37 -10.75
CA GLY A 459 22.57 -5.49 -10.42
C GLY A 459 23.30 -6.81 -10.49
N TYR A 460 22.66 -7.81 -9.90
CA TYR A 460 23.07 -9.20 -9.94
C TYR A 460 21.88 -10.03 -10.38
N LEU A 461 22.06 -10.74 -11.48
CA LEU A 461 21.05 -11.59 -12.10
C LEU A 461 21.45 -13.06 -11.90
N LEU A 462 20.55 -13.83 -11.32
CA LEU A 462 20.65 -15.29 -11.23
C LEU A 462 19.59 -15.87 -12.14
N ARG A 463 20.03 -16.33 -13.32
CA ARG A 463 19.21 -17.05 -14.28
C ARG A 463 19.75 -18.47 -14.39
N PRO A 464 18.90 -19.51 -14.32
CA PRO A 464 19.33 -20.88 -14.53
C PRO A 464 19.64 -21.10 -16.01
N ASP A 465 20.64 -21.92 -16.29
CA ASP A 465 20.93 -22.42 -17.64
C ASP A 465 19.75 -23.24 -18.17
N TYR A 466 19.72 -23.44 -19.49
CA TYR A 466 18.72 -24.32 -20.08
C TYR A 466 18.95 -25.78 -19.65
N PRO A 467 17.91 -26.62 -19.65
CA PRO A 467 18.00 -28.03 -19.25
C PRO A 467 19.01 -28.86 -20.05
N ASP A 468 19.33 -28.44 -21.28
CA ASP A 468 20.32 -29.05 -22.14
C ASP A 468 21.76 -28.61 -21.83
N GLY A 469 21.95 -27.80 -20.79
CA GLY A 469 23.24 -27.25 -20.39
C GLY A 469 23.71 -26.08 -21.28
N THR A 470 22.87 -25.64 -22.23
CA THR A 470 23.20 -24.40 -22.95
C THR A 470 23.09 -23.23 -21.98
N PRO A 471 24.11 -22.34 -21.94
CA PRO A 471 24.01 -21.12 -21.15
C PRO A 471 22.75 -20.36 -21.55
N ASN A 472 22.10 -19.70 -20.60
CA ASN A 472 20.98 -18.83 -20.94
C ASN A 472 21.46 -17.83 -22.03
N ALA A 473 20.74 -17.77 -23.15
CA ALA A 473 21.18 -17.10 -24.38
C ALA A 473 21.46 -15.59 -24.19
N ALA A 474 20.89 -14.99 -23.14
CA ALA A 474 21.19 -13.62 -22.78
C ALA A 474 22.62 -13.42 -22.18
N GLY A 475 23.30 -14.50 -21.77
CA GLY A 475 24.58 -14.42 -21.03
C GLY A 475 24.49 -13.62 -19.73
N GLU A 476 23.26 -13.33 -19.26
CA GLU A 476 22.96 -12.45 -18.14
C GLU A 476 23.06 -13.16 -16.79
N HIS A 477 24.02 -14.06 -16.62
CA HIS A 477 24.34 -14.55 -15.28
C HIS A 477 25.41 -13.64 -14.68
N GLY A 478 25.09 -13.05 -13.52
CA GLY A 478 26.06 -12.32 -12.70
C GLY A 478 25.83 -10.82 -12.68
N ARG A 479 26.93 -10.08 -12.60
CA ARG A 479 26.93 -8.62 -12.40
C ARG A 479 26.51 -7.91 -13.68
N VAL A 480 25.61 -6.93 -13.55
CA VAL A 480 25.13 -6.10 -14.65
C VAL A 480 25.16 -4.65 -14.24
N GLU A 481 25.95 -3.85 -14.92
CA GLU A 481 26.02 -2.40 -14.76
C GLU A 481 25.20 -1.72 -15.86
N GLN A 482 24.41 -0.70 -15.51
CA GLN A 482 23.58 0.01 -16.49
C GLN A 482 23.51 1.49 -16.19
N LEU A 483 23.45 2.30 -17.25
CA LEU A 483 23.02 3.69 -17.19
C LEU A 483 21.51 3.76 -17.44
N LEU A 484 20.81 4.44 -16.54
CA LEU A 484 19.36 4.63 -16.59
C LEU A 484 19.05 6.11 -16.71
N ALA A 485 18.30 6.50 -17.74
CA ALA A 485 17.67 7.82 -17.83
C ALA A 485 16.16 7.64 -17.83
N LEU A 486 15.44 8.42 -17.02
CA LEU A 486 13.99 8.37 -16.96
C LEU A 486 13.44 9.79 -16.95
N ALA A 487 12.32 10.00 -17.61
CA ALA A 487 11.60 11.27 -17.61
C ALA A 487 10.11 10.99 -17.41
N GLY A 488 9.46 11.73 -16.52
CA GLY A 488 8.03 11.67 -16.25
C GLY A 488 7.41 13.05 -16.35
N TYR A 489 6.22 13.13 -16.95
CA TYR A 489 5.46 14.37 -17.05
C TYR A 489 3.99 14.11 -16.72
N GLY A 490 3.37 15.06 -16.04
CA GLY A 490 1.94 15.05 -15.78
C GLY A 490 1.39 16.47 -15.72
N THR A 491 0.18 16.67 -16.22
CA THR A 491 -0.54 17.94 -16.08
C THR A 491 -2.04 17.73 -16.09
N GLN A 492 -2.74 18.64 -15.42
CA GLN A 492 -4.19 18.67 -15.30
C GLN A 492 -4.69 19.90 -16.06
N LEU A 493 -5.59 19.68 -17.01
CA LEU A 493 -6.12 20.65 -17.96
C LEU A 493 -7.65 20.70 -17.88
N ALA A 494 -8.24 21.68 -18.56
CA ALA A 494 -9.70 21.81 -18.70
C ALA A 494 -10.44 21.67 -17.35
N ASP A 495 -9.99 22.44 -16.34
CA ASP A 495 -10.60 22.44 -15.00
C ASP A 495 -10.60 21.04 -14.33
N ASP A 496 -9.45 20.38 -14.41
CA ASP A 496 -9.20 19.07 -13.80
C ASP A 496 -10.04 17.92 -14.39
N THR A 497 -10.65 18.12 -15.56
CA THR A 497 -11.39 17.07 -16.29
C THR A 497 -10.57 16.40 -17.37
N LEU A 498 -9.44 16.99 -17.76
CA LEU A 498 -8.50 16.42 -18.72
C LEU A 498 -7.14 16.24 -18.06
N GLU A 499 -6.54 15.08 -18.22
CA GLU A 499 -5.18 14.80 -17.81
C GLU A 499 -4.33 14.41 -19.01
N LEU A 500 -3.11 14.94 -19.04
CA LEU A 500 -2.04 14.43 -19.90
C LEU A 500 -0.90 13.94 -19.01
N ALA A 501 -0.47 12.70 -19.24
CA ALA A 501 0.66 12.11 -18.54
C ALA A 501 1.55 11.37 -19.53
N GLY A 502 2.84 11.28 -19.24
CA GLY A 502 3.77 10.51 -20.03
C GLY A 502 5.01 10.12 -19.25
N HIS A 503 5.64 9.05 -19.70
CA HIS A 503 6.89 8.56 -19.14
C HIS A 503 7.80 8.08 -20.26
N ALA A 504 9.07 8.46 -20.22
CA ALA A 504 10.11 7.96 -21.10
C ALA A 504 11.24 7.34 -20.28
N TYR A 505 11.88 6.32 -20.84
CA TYR A 505 13.04 5.68 -20.27
C TYR A 505 14.09 5.40 -21.34
N ALA A 506 15.34 5.36 -20.88
CA ALA A 506 16.48 4.85 -21.60
C ALA A 506 17.28 3.98 -20.64
N ARG A 507 17.66 2.79 -21.08
CA ARG A 507 18.61 1.92 -20.41
C ARG A 507 19.73 1.59 -21.36
N TYR A 508 20.95 1.57 -20.84
CA TYR A 508 22.14 1.22 -21.60
C TYR A 508 23.04 0.35 -20.72
N ARG A 509 23.36 -0.86 -21.16
CA ARG A 509 24.26 -1.75 -20.42
C ARG A 509 25.71 -1.27 -20.55
N LEU A 510 26.35 -1.09 -19.41
CA LEU A 510 27.76 -0.74 -19.32
C LEU A 510 28.58 -2.04 -19.27
N PHE A 511 29.78 -2.02 -19.83
CA PHE A 511 30.76 -3.11 -19.72
C PHE A 511 30.30 -4.49 -20.21
N ALA A 512 29.45 -4.55 -21.25
CA ALA A 512 29.25 -5.83 -21.94
C ALA A 512 30.59 -6.31 -22.52
N PRO A 513 30.91 -7.61 -22.40
CA PRO A 513 32.17 -8.15 -22.92
C PRO A 513 32.22 -7.90 -24.43
N SER A 514 33.15 -7.06 -24.89
CA SER A 514 33.22 -6.59 -26.28
C SER A 514 34.33 -7.26 -27.10
N GLU A 515 35.14 -8.11 -26.46
CA GLU A 515 36.26 -8.82 -27.07
C GLU A 515 36.22 -10.30 -26.66
N GLY A 516 36.60 -11.18 -27.59
CA GLY A 516 36.67 -12.64 -27.38
C GLY A 516 35.59 -13.41 -28.14
N GLU A 517 35.61 -14.74 -27.99
CA GLU A 517 34.57 -15.64 -28.53
C GLU A 517 33.19 -15.38 -27.89
N ASP A 518 33.18 -14.73 -26.71
CA ASP A 518 31.98 -14.33 -25.97
C ASP A 518 31.64 -12.83 -26.15
N ALA A 519 32.09 -12.19 -27.24
CA ALA A 519 31.80 -10.79 -27.49
C ALA A 519 30.28 -10.57 -27.65
N GLN A 520 29.68 -9.87 -26.70
CA GLN A 520 28.29 -9.45 -26.71
C GLN A 520 28.22 -7.94 -26.91
N PRO A 521 27.44 -7.44 -27.89
CA PRO A 521 27.19 -6.02 -27.99
C PRO A 521 26.44 -5.53 -26.77
N THR A 522 26.59 -4.24 -26.48
CA THR A 522 25.95 -3.60 -25.33
C THR A 522 24.45 -3.40 -25.60
N PRO A 523 23.55 -4.18 -24.96
CA PRO A 523 22.12 -4.00 -25.16
C PRO A 523 21.68 -2.64 -24.64
N TRP A 524 20.75 -2.04 -25.37
CA TRP A 524 20.11 -0.79 -24.99
C TRP A 524 18.63 -0.85 -25.30
N ALA A 525 17.84 -0.13 -24.50
CA ALA A 525 16.43 0.06 -24.82
C ALA A 525 16.00 1.48 -24.50
N LEU A 526 15.15 2.02 -25.35
CA LEU A 526 14.51 3.32 -25.22
C LEU A 526 13.01 3.08 -25.31
N GLY A 527 12.23 3.77 -24.49
CA GLY A 527 10.79 3.71 -24.61
C GLY A 527 10.14 4.98 -24.12
N ALA A 528 8.97 5.27 -24.67
CA ALA A 528 8.13 6.36 -24.22
C ALA A 528 6.66 5.94 -24.27
N THR A 529 5.90 6.39 -23.29
CA THR A 529 4.45 6.22 -23.19
C THR A 529 3.81 7.57 -22.95
N ALA A 530 2.66 7.80 -23.55
CA ALA A 530 1.85 8.99 -23.33
C ALA A 530 0.38 8.56 -23.18
N ARG A 531 -0.34 9.20 -22.26
CA ARG A 531 -1.75 8.95 -22.02
C ARG A 531 -2.50 10.26 -21.81
N MET A 532 -3.61 10.39 -22.51
CA MET A 532 -4.62 11.42 -22.30
C MET A 532 -5.83 10.77 -21.63
N ARG A 533 -6.33 11.35 -20.53
CA ARG A 533 -7.54 10.87 -19.84
C ARG A 533 -8.54 12.00 -19.70
N ARG A 534 -9.75 11.84 -20.22
CA ARG A 534 -10.86 12.76 -20.03
C ARG A 534 -11.88 12.12 -19.09
N PHE A 535 -12.09 12.77 -17.96
CA PHE A 535 -13.01 12.36 -16.91
C PHE A 535 -14.40 12.94 -17.18
N THR A 536 -15.43 12.12 -17.00
CA THR A 536 -16.83 12.51 -17.18
C THR A 536 -17.57 12.41 -15.86
N TYR A 537 -18.30 13.47 -15.53
CA TYR A 537 -19.05 13.62 -14.29
C TYR A 537 -20.53 13.84 -14.61
N GLY A 538 -21.41 13.41 -13.71
CA GLY A 538 -22.83 13.74 -13.76
C GLY A 538 -23.12 15.14 -13.22
N ASP A 539 -24.41 15.49 -13.21
CA ASP A 539 -24.86 16.83 -12.86
C ASP A 539 -24.52 17.23 -11.41
N HIS A 540 -24.35 16.23 -10.53
CA HIS A 540 -23.97 16.43 -9.13
C HIS A 540 -22.49 16.13 -8.85
N GLY A 541 -21.66 16.12 -9.89
CA GLY A 541 -20.22 15.86 -9.79
C GLY A 541 -19.87 14.40 -9.48
N ASP A 542 -20.82 13.49 -9.62
CA ASP A 542 -20.62 12.06 -9.47
C ASP A 542 -19.76 11.51 -10.62
N PRO A 543 -18.72 10.70 -10.35
CA PRO A 543 -17.86 10.15 -11.39
C PRO A 543 -18.63 9.12 -12.22
N ILE A 544 -18.96 9.45 -13.48
CA ILE A 544 -19.65 8.53 -14.39
C ILE A 544 -18.66 7.62 -15.10
N GLY A 545 -17.53 8.18 -15.55
CA GLY A 545 -16.67 7.47 -16.49
C GLY A 545 -15.42 8.22 -16.88
N MET A 546 -14.66 7.62 -17.77
CA MET A 546 -13.43 8.18 -18.33
C MET A 546 -13.21 7.65 -19.73
N VAL A 547 -12.86 8.54 -20.66
CA VAL A 547 -12.28 8.18 -21.96
C VAL A 547 -10.76 8.32 -21.85
N ASP A 548 -10.01 7.31 -22.25
CA ASP A 548 -8.55 7.35 -22.27
C ASP A 548 -7.98 7.00 -23.64
N LEU A 549 -6.95 7.74 -24.04
CA LEU A 549 -6.17 7.51 -25.26
C LEU A 549 -4.71 7.35 -24.83
N GLY A 550 -4.13 6.20 -25.11
CA GLY A 550 -2.75 5.87 -24.82
C GLY A 550 -1.96 5.60 -26.09
N GLY A 551 -0.66 5.84 -26.04
CA GLY A 551 0.29 5.37 -27.04
C GLY A 551 1.64 5.05 -26.40
N ASP A 552 2.33 4.08 -26.98
CA ASP A 552 3.68 3.69 -26.60
C ASP A 552 4.59 3.49 -27.82
N VAL A 553 5.87 3.79 -27.63
CA VAL A 553 6.94 3.48 -28.56
C VAL A 553 8.07 2.85 -27.77
N MET A 554 8.61 1.73 -28.26
CA MET A 554 9.77 1.08 -27.70
C MET A 554 10.74 0.73 -28.82
N LEU A 555 12.01 0.97 -28.54
CA LEU A 555 13.15 0.63 -29.37
C LEU A 555 14.12 -0.16 -28.52
N SER A 556 14.58 -1.30 -29.01
CA SER A 556 15.63 -2.06 -28.34
C SER A 556 16.61 -2.61 -29.37
N SER A 557 17.84 -2.80 -28.94
CA SER A 557 18.82 -3.59 -29.66
C SER A 557 19.27 -4.67 -28.70
N ASP A 558 18.80 -5.87 -29.01
CA ASP A 558 19.24 -7.11 -28.40
C ASP A 558 19.86 -7.88 -29.58
N ASP A 559 21.17 -7.75 -29.78
CA ASP A 559 21.84 -8.57 -30.79
C ASP A 559 21.82 -10.00 -30.24
N ASP A 560 20.92 -10.83 -30.74
CA ASP A 560 21.11 -12.26 -30.59
C ASP A 560 22.31 -12.60 -31.47
N GLY A 561 23.37 -13.15 -30.88
CA GLY A 561 24.58 -13.49 -31.62
C GLY A 561 24.38 -14.66 -32.58
N SER A 562 23.30 -14.68 -33.38
CA SER A 562 23.17 -15.65 -34.45
C SER A 562 24.19 -15.32 -35.54
N ASP A 563 25.30 -16.05 -35.48
CA ASP A 563 26.45 -16.03 -36.39
C ASP A 563 26.13 -16.19 -37.90
N ASN A 564 24.86 -16.30 -38.29
CA ASN A 564 24.45 -16.62 -39.64
C ASN A 564 23.95 -15.46 -40.48
N ASP A 565 23.73 -14.26 -39.92
CA ASP A 565 23.30 -13.10 -40.69
C ASP A 565 24.33 -11.95 -40.58
N GLU A 566 25.16 -11.79 -41.62
CA GLU A 566 26.01 -10.59 -41.85
C GLU A 566 25.19 -9.28 -42.02
N GLN A 567 23.88 -9.31 -41.76
CA GLN A 567 22.99 -8.17 -41.79
C GLN A 567 22.87 -7.60 -40.38
N GLY A 568 23.53 -6.46 -40.15
CA GLY A 568 23.77 -5.88 -38.83
C GLY A 568 22.54 -5.76 -37.91
N GLY A 569 22.82 -5.87 -36.61
CA GLY A 569 21.89 -5.97 -35.48
C GLY A 569 20.47 -5.45 -35.70
N ASP A 570 19.51 -6.36 -35.52
CA ASP A 570 18.09 -6.07 -35.64
C ASP A 570 17.65 -5.12 -34.51
N ILE A 571 17.26 -3.91 -34.90
CA ILE A 571 16.61 -2.96 -34.00
C ILE A 571 15.15 -3.38 -33.88
N GLY A 572 14.76 -3.86 -32.71
CA GLY A 572 13.37 -4.10 -32.36
C GLY A 572 12.62 -2.78 -32.25
N LEU A 573 11.57 -2.61 -33.07
CA LEU A 573 10.64 -1.48 -32.97
C LEU A 573 9.25 -2.01 -32.60
N ARG A 574 8.70 -1.41 -31.54
CA ARG A 574 7.31 -1.60 -31.13
C ARG A 574 6.60 -0.25 -31.04
N LEU A 575 5.42 -0.16 -31.63
CA LEU A 575 4.52 0.98 -31.60
C LEU A 575 3.13 0.52 -31.17
N GLY A 576 2.61 1.07 -30.08
CA GLY A 576 1.29 0.75 -29.54
C GLY A 576 0.39 1.97 -29.47
N GLY A 577 -0.91 1.74 -29.68
CA GLY A 577 -1.98 2.71 -29.46
C GLY A 577 -3.17 2.03 -28.79
N GLU A 578 -3.80 2.71 -27.84
CA GLU A 578 -4.96 2.21 -27.11
C GLU A 578 -6.02 3.31 -26.98
N LEU A 579 -7.28 2.98 -27.27
CA LEU A 579 -8.43 3.83 -26.98
C LEU A 579 -9.38 3.08 -26.06
N GLY A 580 -9.60 3.63 -24.86
CA GLY A 580 -10.42 3.04 -23.81
C GLY A 580 -11.59 3.94 -23.41
N PHE A 581 -12.69 3.30 -23.03
CA PHE A 581 -13.78 3.91 -22.28
C PHE A 581 -14.05 3.09 -21.02
N THR A 582 -13.97 3.74 -19.86
CA THR A 582 -14.31 3.16 -18.56
C THR A 582 -15.61 3.77 -18.06
N TRP A 583 -16.58 2.93 -17.73
CA TRP A 583 -17.83 3.30 -17.07
C TRP A 583 -17.81 2.82 -15.61
N TRP A 584 -18.00 3.72 -14.66
CA TRP A 584 -18.01 3.40 -13.24
C TRP A 584 -19.44 3.12 -12.79
N LEU A 585 -19.67 1.93 -12.23
CA LEU A 585 -20.95 1.54 -11.65
C LEU A 585 -21.05 2.02 -10.20
N ASN A 586 -19.92 2.07 -9.50
CA ASN A 586 -19.73 2.66 -8.18
C ASN A 586 -18.24 3.00 -8.00
N GLN A 587 -17.84 3.44 -6.80
CA GLN A 587 -16.45 3.85 -6.50
C GLN A 587 -15.41 2.75 -6.72
N ALA A 588 -15.80 1.49 -6.54
CA ALA A 588 -14.90 0.34 -6.55
C ALA A 588 -15.16 -0.60 -7.74
N SER A 589 -16.21 -0.36 -8.52
CA SER A 589 -16.63 -1.24 -9.62
C SER A 589 -16.85 -0.45 -10.90
N GLY A 590 -16.34 -0.98 -12.01
CA GLY A 590 -16.47 -0.36 -13.32
C GLY A 590 -16.23 -1.37 -14.44
N VAL A 591 -16.65 -1.00 -15.64
CA VAL A 591 -16.45 -1.78 -16.87
C VAL A 591 -15.65 -0.92 -17.83
N ARG A 592 -14.56 -1.45 -18.37
CA ARG A 592 -13.75 -0.80 -19.39
C ARG A 592 -13.80 -1.59 -20.69
N LEU A 593 -14.11 -0.89 -21.77
CA LEU A 593 -13.96 -1.38 -23.13
C LEU A 593 -12.80 -0.63 -23.78
N ALA A 594 -11.84 -1.36 -24.34
CA ALA A 594 -10.70 -0.77 -25.03
C ALA A 594 -10.44 -1.44 -26.37
N ALA A 595 -9.96 -0.66 -27.33
CA ALA A 595 -9.39 -1.14 -28.59
C ALA A 595 -7.91 -0.81 -28.61
N SER A 596 -7.09 -1.73 -29.11
CA SER A 596 -5.64 -1.54 -29.24
C SER A 596 -5.15 -1.90 -30.63
N ILE A 597 -4.11 -1.19 -31.06
CA ILE A 597 -3.32 -1.50 -32.25
C ILE A 597 -1.85 -1.52 -31.84
N ILE A 598 -1.14 -2.58 -32.19
CA ILE A 598 0.28 -2.74 -31.86
C ILE A 598 0.99 -3.16 -33.15
N ALA A 599 2.03 -2.44 -33.54
CA ALA A 599 2.98 -2.87 -34.55
C ALA A 599 4.27 -3.29 -33.85
N ASP A 600 4.70 -4.54 -34.00
CA ASP A 600 5.87 -5.11 -33.32
C ASP A 600 6.63 -5.99 -34.33
N GLY A 601 7.91 -5.71 -34.57
CA GLY A 601 8.74 -6.49 -35.50
C GLY A 601 8.19 -6.58 -36.94
N GLY A 602 7.42 -5.58 -37.39
CA GLY A 602 6.77 -5.56 -38.71
C GLY A 602 5.42 -6.26 -38.76
N GLU A 603 4.98 -6.92 -37.68
CA GLU A 603 3.65 -7.50 -37.56
C GLU A 603 2.67 -6.50 -36.93
N VAL A 604 1.42 -6.47 -37.40
CA VAL A 604 0.37 -5.61 -36.85
C VAL A 604 -0.70 -6.44 -36.16
N PHE A 605 -0.90 -6.16 -34.88
CA PHE A 605 -1.90 -6.77 -34.01
C PHE A 605 -3.01 -5.76 -33.73
N ILE A 606 -4.26 -6.19 -33.90
CA ILE A 606 -5.44 -5.40 -33.57
C ILE A 606 -6.24 -6.19 -32.53
N GLY A 607 -6.54 -5.54 -31.40
CA GLY A 607 -7.20 -6.17 -30.27
C GLY A 607 -8.37 -5.35 -29.75
N ALA A 608 -9.30 -6.04 -29.09
CA ALA A 608 -10.30 -5.42 -28.23
C ALA A 608 -10.27 -6.11 -26.87
N ASN A 609 -10.39 -5.31 -25.80
CA ASN A 609 -10.37 -5.78 -24.42
C ASN A 609 -11.62 -5.28 -23.70
N LEU A 610 -12.38 -6.19 -23.11
CA LEU A 610 -13.43 -5.88 -22.16
C LEU A 610 -12.95 -6.33 -20.78
N SER A 611 -12.74 -5.37 -19.88
CA SER A 611 -12.40 -5.66 -18.50
C SER A 611 -13.49 -5.15 -17.56
N ALA A 612 -13.79 -5.92 -16.53
CA ALA A 612 -14.69 -5.51 -15.46
C ALA A 612 -13.92 -5.57 -14.15
N THR A 613 -13.92 -4.46 -13.43
CA THR A 613 -13.41 -4.40 -12.06
C THR A 613 -14.62 -4.51 -11.13
N TYR A 614 -14.59 -5.49 -10.24
CA TYR A 614 -15.59 -5.65 -9.21
C TYR A 614 -14.94 -5.53 -7.84
N GLY A 615 -15.14 -4.37 -7.21
CA GLY A 615 -14.71 -4.13 -5.84
C GLY A 615 -15.91 -4.18 -4.90
N LEU A 616 -15.94 -5.19 -4.02
CA LEU A 616 -16.85 -5.20 -2.86
C LEU A 616 -16.37 -4.23 -1.77
N LEU A 617 -15.06 -3.96 -1.71
CA LEU A 617 -14.38 -3.11 -0.73
C LEU A 617 -13.14 -2.48 -1.39
N ASP A 618 -13.06 -1.16 -1.45
CA ASP A 618 -11.78 -0.45 -1.56
C ASP A 618 -11.22 -0.35 -0.14
N ALA A 619 -10.49 -1.38 0.29
CA ALA A 619 -9.81 -1.38 1.57
C ALA A 619 -8.42 -0.77 1.39
N THR A 620 -8.33 0.55 1.40
CA THR A 620 -7.07 1.20 1.75
C THR A 620 -6.87 1.02 3.25
N PHE A 621 -5.66 0.69 3.71
CA PHE A 621 -5.40 0.51 5.14
C PHE A 621 -4.62 1.72 5.64
N ALA A 622 -5.05 2.31 6.75
CA ALA A 622 -4.24 3.27 7.47
C ALA A 622 -3.14 2.50 8.22
N GLY A 623 -1.89 2.62 7.78
CA GLY A 623 -0.74 2.16 8.56
C GLY A 623 -0.59 3.00 9.84
N PRO A 624 -0.23 2.40 10.99
CA PRO A 624 0.00 3.13 12.25
C PRO A 624 1.20 4.09 12.20
#